data_AF-A0A919WE20-F1
#
_entry.id   AF-A0A919WE20-F1
#
_cell.length_a   1.000
_cell.length_b   1.000
_cell.length_c   1.000
_cell.angle_alpha   90.00
_cell.angle_beta   90.00
_cell.angle_gamma   90.00
#
_symmetry.space_group_name_H-M   'P 1'
#
loop_
_entity.id
_entity.type
_entity.pdbx_description
1 polymer ?
#
loop_
_entity_poly.entity_id
_entity_poly.type
_entity_poly.pdbx_seq_one_letter_code
_entity_poly.pdbx_strand_id
1 'polypeptide(L)'
;MYLYHMFIHNEFGENISPEKVLKEGLTHKTATRWYSRGANFFPELTERYRPMNLPKWIDFKVAFGADLEPYEKPYYRFPVFSDKILVFNFDISSELFAYLEDRYDGGSGFLVEGLPSKEELMKQYWKSMMTLSDYLKHKPFNKPELYIFEQVPAKLIDYIE
;
A
#
# COMPACT_ATOMS: atom_id res chain seq x y z
N MET A 1 16.22 0.56 -10.82
CA MET A 1 15.12 -0.27 -10.27
C MET A 1 13.80 0.42 -10.56
N TYR A 2 12.78 -0.33 -10.95
CA TYR A 2 11.44 0.18 -11.25
C TYR A 2 10.44 -0.32 -10.21
N LEU A 3 9.36 0.45 -10.06
CA LEU A 3 8.16 0.11 -9.32
C LEU A 3 7.00 0.01 -10.31
N TYR A 4 5.99 -0.77 -9.93
CA TYR A 4 4.85 -1.10 -10.77
C TYR A 4 3.55 -0.71 -10.07
N HIS A 5 2.61 -0.15 -10.81
CA HIS A 5 1.26 0.07 -10.31
C HIS A 5 0.28 -0.57 -11.30
N MET A 6 -0.40 -1.61 -10.85
CA MET A 6 -1.39 -2.32 -11.66
C MET A 6 -2.46 -1.35 -12.18
N PHE A 7 -2.83 -1.53 -13.43
CA PHE A 7 -3.97 -0.85 -14.02
C PHE A 7 -5.20 -1.75 -13.87
N ILE A 8 -6.21 -1.29 -13.11
CA ILE A 8 -7.49 -1.99 -13.00
C ILE A 8 -8.50 -1.31 -13.92
N HIS A 9 -9.04 -2.07 -14.88
CA HIS A 9 -10.28 -1.72 -15.55
C HIS A 9 -11.41 -1.94 -14.55
N ASN A 10 -12.24 -0.94 -14.27
CA ASN A 10 -13.35 -1.17 -13.35
C ASN A 10 -14.33 -2.20 -13.96
N GLU A 11 -15.01 -2.97 -13.12
CA GLU A 11 -15.99 -3.99 -13.55
C GLU A 11 -17.22 -3.37 -14.25
N PHE A 12 -17.32 -2.04 -14.26
CA PHE A 12 -18.40 -1.26 -14.87
C PHE A 12 -18.04 -0.68 -16.26
N GLY A 13 -16.84 -0.97 -16.80
CA GLY A 13 -16.44 -0.52 -18.12
C GLY A 13 -16.21 1.00 -18.26
N GLU A 14 -16.12 1.75 -17.16
CA GLU A 14 -15.51 3.09 -17.23
C GLU A 14 -14.01 2.88 -17.41
N ASN A 15 -13.57 2.93 -18.67
CA ASN A 15 -12.18 3.03 -19.05
C ASN A 15 -11.54 4.17 -18.25
N ILE A 16 -10.80 3.86 -17.18
CA ILE A 16 -9.92 4.84 -16.56
C ILE A 16 -8.78 5.05 -17.56
N SER A 17 -9.00 5.90 -18.56
CA SER A 17 -8.02 6.13 -19.63
C SER A 17 -6.65 6.39 -19.01
N PRO A 18 -5.59 5.67 -19.44
CA PRO A 18 -4.25 5.89 -18.93
C PRO A 18 -3.77 7.33 -19.17
N GLU A 19 -4.38 8.05 -20.12
CA GLU A 19 -4.11 9.45 -20.42
C GLU A 19 -4.11 10.35 -19.17
N LYS A 20 -5.00 10.10 -18.20
CA LYS A 20 -5.03 10.94 -16.99
C LYS A 20 -3.75 10.77 -16.17
N VAL A 21 -3.30 9.53 -15.96
CA VAL A 21 -2.04 9.24 -15.25
C VAL A 21 -0.84 9.72 -16.08
N LEU A 22 -0.87 9.53 -17.40
CA LEU A 22 0.20 9.96 -18.31
C LEU A 22 0.28 11.48 -18.49
N LYS A 23 -0.78 12.23 -18.15
CA LYS A 23 -0.80 13.71 -18.20
C LYS A 23 -0.55 14.34 -16.83
N GLU A 24 -1.21 13.84 -15.79
CA GLU A 24 -1.21 14.43 -14.45
C GLU A 24 -0.21 13.75 -13.51
N GLY A 25 0.16 12.50 -13.76
CA GLY A 25 0.98 11.68 -12.88
C GLY A 25 0.14 10.75 -11.99
N LEU A 26 0.84 9.90 -11.23
CA LEU A 26 0.21 8.93 -10.34
C LEU A 26 0.10 9.50 -8.92
N THR A 27 -1.11 9.49 -8.38
CA THR A 27 -1.49 10.01 -7.06
C THR A 27 -2.55 9.10 -6.45
N HIS A 28 -2.94 9.31 -5.18
CA HIS A 28 -4.11 8.62 -4.61
C HIS A 28 -5.43 8.86 -5.36
N LYS A 29 -5.54 9.91 -6.19
CA LYS A 29 -6.74 10.21 -7.00
C LYS A 29 -6.71 9.64 -8.41
N THR A 30 -5.52 9.31 -8.90
CA THR A 30 -5.31 8.77 -10.26
C THR A 30 -4.86 7.32 -10.27
N ALA A 31 -4.44 6.80 -9.11
CA ALA A 31 -4.23 5.39 -8.85
C ALA A 31 -5.52 4.59 -9.15
N THR A 32 -5.37 3.49 -9.86
CA THR A 32 -6.50 2.67 -10.32
C THR A 32 -6.70 1.44 -9.44
N ARG A 33 -5.62 0.93 -8.84
CA ARG A 33 -5.68 -0.16 -7.88
C ARG A 33 -5.92 0.35 -6.47
N TRP A 34 -7.01 -0.13 -5.88
CA TRP A 34 -7.18 -0.14 -4.43
C TRP A 34 -6.32 -1.26 -3.85
N TYR A 35 -5.19 -0.90 -3.26
CA TYR A 35 -4.44 -1.83 -2.39
C TYR A 35 -5.23 -1.95 -1.09
N SER A 36 -5.55 -3.16 -0.65
CA SER A 36 -6.10 -3.37 0.69
C SER A 36 -5.01 -2.99 1.68
N ARG A 37 -5.23 -1.97 2.51
CA ARG A 37 -4.15 -1.35 3.27
C ARG A 37 -4.21 -1.77 4.72
N GLY A 38 -3.14 -2.35 5.25
CA GLY A 38 -3.00 -2.58 6.70
C GLY A 38 -3.34 -1.32 7.51
N ALA A 39 -2.87 -0.17 7.01
CA ALA A 39 -3.15 1.15 7.58
C ALA A 39 -4.63 1.62 7.48
N ASN A 40 -5.42 1.16 6.51
CA ASN A 40 -6.81 1.63 6.36
C ASN A 40 -7.84 0.64 6.92
N PHE A 41 -7.45 -0.57 7.33
CA PHE A 41 -8.37 -1.53 7.94
C PHE A 41 -8.95 -1.01 9.26
N PHE A 42 -8.12 -0.33 10.06
CA PHE A 42 -8.53 0.24 11.34
C PHE A 42 -7.96 1.65 11.50
N PRO A 43 -8.51 2.66 10.80
CA PRO A 43 -7.92 4.01 10.75
C PRO A 43 -7.79 4.67 12.12
N GLU A 44 -8.71 4.38 13.05
CA GLU A 44 -8.62 4.85 14.44
C GLU A 44 -7.40 4.27 15.17
N LEU A 45 -7.08 2.99 14.96
CA LEU A 45 -5.91 2.35 15.55
C LEU A 45 -4.63 2.85 14.87
N THR A 46 -4.66 3.02 13.54
CA THR A 46 -3.54 3.57 12.77
C THR A 46 -3.14 4.94 13.30
N GLU A 47 -4.10 5.84 13.51
CA GLU A 47 -3.81 7.18 14.06
C GLU A 47 -3.43 7.11 15.55
N ARG A 48 -4.13 6.30 16.35
CA ARG A 48 -3.84 6.16 17.79
C ARG A 48 -2.43 5.65 18.07
N TYR A 49 -1.92 4.74 17.24
CA TYR A 49 -0.59 4.15 17.40
C TYR A 49 0.48 4.76 16.49
N ARG A 50 0.15 5.85 15.79
CA ARG A 50 1.10 6.62 14.99
C ARG A 50 2.27 7.10 15.88
N PRO A 51 3.53 6.80 15.53
CA PRO A 51 4.66 7.31 16.30
C PRO A 51 4.72 8.84 16.31
N MET A 52 4.90 9.43 17.51
CA MET A 52 4.82 10.88 17.76
C MET A 52 5.76 11.74 16.89
N ASN A 53 6.91 11.20 16.51
CA ASN A 53 7.96 11.93 15.79
C ASN A 53 7.96 11.66 14.28
N LEU A 54 6.89 11.08 13.72
CA LEU A 54 6.82 10.87 12.28
C LEU A 54 6.67 12.19 11.51
N PRO A 55 7.37 12.34 10.38
CA PRO A 55 7.12 13.43 9.47
C PRO A 55 5.64 13.54 9.06
N LYS A 56 5.14 14.78 8.96
CA LYS A 56 3.73 15.05 8.59
C LYS A 56 3.35 14.54 7.20
N TRP A 57 4.32 14.37 6.31
CA TRP A 57 4.08 13.87 4.96
C TRP A 57 3.71 12.38 4.92
N ILE A 58 3.95 11.63 6.00
CA ILE A 58 3.51 10.23 6.12
C ILE A 58 2.01 10.24 6.45
N ASP A 59 1.16 10.42 5.45
CA ASP A 59 -0.30 10.41 5.61
C ASP A 59 -0.94 9.37 4.68
N PHE A 60 -1.51 8.32 5.29
CA PHE A 60 -2.14 7.23 4.55
C PHE A 60 -3.39 7.67 3.78
N LYS A 61 -3.98 8.82 4.10
CA LYS A 61 -5.11 9.40 3.35
C LYS A 61 -4.71 9.82 1.93
N VAL A 62 -3.43 10.14 1.71
CA VAL A 62 -2.91 10.59 0.41
C VAL A 62 -1.90 9.63 -0.21
N ALA A 63 -1.57 8.54 0.49
CA ALA A 63 -0.69 7.50 -0.01
C ALA A 63 -1.34 6.65 -1.12
N PHE A 64 -0.54 5.96 -1.91
CA PHE A 64 -0.98 4.91 -2.82
C PHE A 64 0.06 3.79 -2.92
N GLY A 65 -0.39 2.60 -3.31
CA GLY A 65 0.46 1.42 -3.35
C GLY A 65 1.21 1.27 -4.67
N ALA A 66 2.29 0.50 -4.62
CA ALA A 66 3.04 0.01 -5.77
C ALA A 66 3.63 -1.37 -5.44
N ASP A 67 4.09 -2.07 -6.47
CA ASP A 67 4.68 -3.38 -6.37
C ASP A 67 6.16 -3.34 -6.81
N LEU A 68 6.98 -4.23 -6.24
CA LEU A 68 8.39 -4.42 -6.65
C LEU A 68 8.53 -5.20 -7.94
N GLU A 69 7.49 -5.95 -8.30
CA GLU A 69 7.41 -6.80 -9.48
C GLU A 69 6.08 -6.52 -10.18
N PRO A 70 6.03 -6.62 -11.53
CA PRO A 70 4.77 -6.51 -12.24
C PRO A 70 3.87 -7.69 -11.88
N TYR A 71 2.58 -7.43 -11.65
CA TYR A 71 1.59 -8.49 -11.42
C TYR A 71 0.99 -8.98 -12.74
N GLU A 72 0.07 -8.21 -13.32
CA GLU A 72 -0.54 -8.48 -14.62
C GLU A 72 -0.61 -7.20 -15.43
N LYS A 73 -0.59 -7.34 -16.77
CA LYS A 73 -0.77 -6.24 -17.70
C LYS A 73 -2.27 -5.91 -17.86
N PRO A 74 -2.62 -4.64 -18.11
CA PRO A 74 -1.71 -3.51 -18.21
C PRO A 74 -1.23 -2.98 -16.84
N TYR A 75 -0.10 -2.27 -16.83
CA TYR A 75 0.42 -1.63 -15.62
C TYR A 75 1.21 -0.36 -15.94
N TYR A 76 1.31 0.52 -14.95
CA TYR A 76 2.26 1.64 -14.96
C TYR A 76 3.60 1.19 -14.40
N ARG A 77 4.68 1.64 -15.03
CA ARG A 77 6.06 1.42 -14.59
C ARG A 77 6.76 2.76 -14.40
N PHE A 78 7.49 2.93 -13.30
CA PHE A 78 8.25 4.16 -13.04
C PHE A 78 9.48 3.87 -12.16
N PRO A 79 10.59 4.60 -12.31
CA PRO A 79 11.78 4.41 -11.49
C PRO A 79 11.51 4.82 -10.04
N VAL A 80 12.30 4.29 -9.11
CA VAL A 80 12.39 4.85 -7.75
C VAL A 80 12.88 6.30 -7.87
N PHE A 81 12.08 7.25 -7.39
CA PHE A 81 12.30 8.68 -7.62
C PHE A 81 12.35 9.51 -6.33
N SER A 82 12.05 8.90 -5.18
CA SER A 82 11.96 9.61 -3.90
C SER A 82 12.20 8.68 -2.70
N ASP A 83 12.64 9.28 -1.59
CA ASP A 83 12.73 8.67 -0.26
C ASP A 83 11.38 8.60 0.48
N LYS A 84 10.31 9.21 -0.06
CA LYS A 84 8.93 9.10 0.50
C LYS A 84 8.20 7.83 0.04
N ILE A 85 8.98 6.79 -0.24
CA ILE A 85 8.49 5.46 -0.54
C ILE A 85 8.85 4.59 0.65
N LEU A 86 7.82 4.20 1.40
CA LEU A 86 7.96 3.40 2.61
C LEU A 86 7.45 1.99 2.37
N VAL A 87 8.06 1.05 3.07
CA VAL A 87 7.75 -0.38 3.01
C VAL A 87 7.27 -0.83 4.39
N PHE A 88 6.23 -1.64 4.39
CA PHE A 88 5.63 -2.27 5.56
C PHE A 88 5.61 -3.78 5.36
N ASN A 89 5.46 -4.53 6.46
CA ASN A 89 5.34 -5.99 6.39
C ASN A 89 3.89 -6.40 6.07
N PHE A 90 3.68 -6.95 4.87
CA PHE A 90 2.36 -7.37 4.40
C PHE A 90 1.76 -8.53 5.23
N ASP A 91 2.57 -9.37 5.86
CA ASP A 91 2.05 -10.45 6.70
C ASP A 91 1.23 -9.88 7.89
N ILE A 92 1.67 -8.74 8.45
CA ILE A 92 0.92 -8.03 9.51
C ILE A 92 -0.40 -7.48 8.97
N SER A 93 -0.39 -6.93 7.76
CA SER A 93 -1.60 -6.45 7.08
C SER A 93 -2.58 -7.59 6.85
N SER A 94 -2.09 -8.78 6.48
CA SER A 94 -2.91 -9.98 6.30
C SER A 94 -3.57 -10.43 7.62
N GLU A 95 -2.83 -10.41 8.73
CA GLU A 95 -3.37 -10.70 10.06
C GLU A 95 -4.40 -9.66 10.52
N LEU A 96 -4.18 -8.38 10.23
CA LEU A 96 -5.18 -7.33 10.47
C LEU A 96 -6.44 -7.54 9.62
N PHE A 97 -6.30 -8.00 8.38
CA PHE A 97 -7.43 -8.29 7.50
C PHE A 97 -8.29 -9.45 8.01
N ALA A 98 -7.69 -10.49 8.61
CA ALA A 98 -8.44 -11.60 9.21
C ALA A 98 -9.46 -11.12 10.28
N TYR A 99 -9.15 -10.06 11.02
CA TYR A 99 -10.10 -9.43 11.96
C TYR A 99 -11.26 -8.71 11.28
N LEU A 100 -11.11 -8.27 10.02
CA LEU A 100 -12.22 -7.73 9.24
C LEU A 100 -13.09 -8.87 8.71
N GLU A 101 -12.48 -9.91 8.14
CA GLU A 101 -13.21 -11.08 7.63
C GLU A 101 -14.07 -11.73 8.72
N ASP A 102 -13.51 -11.96 9.91
CA ASP A 102 -14.26 -12.51 11.05
C ASP A 102 -15.51 -11.68 11.41
N ARG A 103 -15.43 -10.35 11.32
CA ARG A 103 -16.60 -9.49 11.53
C ARG A 103 -17.65 -9.63 10.43
N TYR A 104 -17.23 -9.76 9.18
CA TYR A 104 -18.14 -9.92 8.05
C TYR A 104 -18.84 -11.30 8.06
N ASP A 105 -18.16 -12.33 8.55
CA ASP A 105 -18.70 -13.68 8.75
C ASP A 105 -19.55 -13.82 10.04
N GLY A 106 -20.01 -12.69 10.61
CA GLY A 106 -20.90 -12.67 11.77
C GLY A 106 -20.23 -13.05 13.09
N GLY A 107 -18.90 -12.95 13.19
CA GLY A 107 -18.13 -13.30 14.40
C GLY A 107 -18.06 -14.80 14.68
N SER A 108 -18.37 -15.62 13.68
CA SER A 108 -18.25 -17.09 13.72
C SER A 108 -16.93 -17.60 13.13
N GLY A 109 -16.03 -16.69 12.74
CA GLY A 109 -14.79 -16.99 12.08
C GLY A 109 -13.82 -17.73 13.00
N PHE A 110 -13.47 -18.94 12.60
CA PHE A 110 -12.44 -19.79 13.18
C PHE A 110 -11.01 -19.22 13.06
N LEU A 111 -10.84 -18.00 12.53
CA LEU A 111 -9.57 -17.47 11.99
C LEU A 111 -8.69 -16.72 13.00
N VAL A 112 -9.23 -16.27 14.13
CA VAL A 112 -8.51 -15.37 15.06
C VAL A 112 -7.73 -16.11 16.16
N GLU A 113 -7.87 -17.43 16.25
CA GLU A 113 -7.21 -18.22 17.30
C GLU A 113 -5.68 -18.20 17.12
N GLY A 114 -4.98 -17.57 18.07
CA GLY A 114 -3.51 -17.44 18.06
C GLY A 114 -2.95 -16.14 17.49
N LEU A 115 -3.80 -15.23 16.96
CA LEU A 115 -3.34 -13.92 16.49
C LEU A 115 -3.13 -12.92 17.65
N PRO A 116 -2.10 -12.06 17.59
CA PRO A 116 -1.98 -10.90 18.47
C PRO A 116 -3.19 -9.96 18.32
N SER A 117 -3.52 -9.18 19.35
CA SER A 117 -4.63 -8.23 19.26
C SER A 117 -4.43 -7.20 18.14
N LYS A 118 -5.53 -6.64 17.62
CA LYS A 118 -5.47 -5.56 16.61
C LYS A 118 -4.56 -4.40 17.01
N GLU A 119 -4.56 -4.04 18.29
CA GLU A 119 -3.68 -3.00 18.83
C GLU A 119 -2.21 -3.36 18.73
N GLU A 120 -1.88 -4.61 19.07
CA GLU A 120 -0.50 -5.10 19.01
C GLU A 120 -0.02 -5.22 17.56
N LEU A 121 -0.87 -5.77 16.67
CA LEU A 121 -0.60 -5.81 15.24
C LEU A 121 -0.39 -4.42 14.66
N MET A 122 -1.20 -3.42 15.04
CA MET A 122 -1.04 -2.06 14.54
C MET A 122 0.27 -1.40 15.01
N LYS A 123 0.71 -1.67 16.25
CA LYS A 123 2.03 -1.23 16.73
C LYS A 123 3.15 -1.90 15.94
N GLN A 124 3.04 -3.21 15.69
CA GLN A 124 4.01 -3.96 14.89
C GLN A 124 4.04 -3.47 13.44
N TYR A 125 2.89 -3.15 12.87
CA TYR A 125 2.76 -2.57 11.53
C TYR A 125 3.54 -1.26 11.44
N TRP A 126 3.31 -0.31 12.36
CA TRP A 126 4.10 0.91 12.44
C TRP A 126 5.59 0.67 12.67
N LYS A 127 5.95 -0.32 13.49
CA LYS A 127 7.35 -0.70 13.76
C LYS A 127 8.04 -1.32 12.53
N SER A 128 7.28 -1.95 11.64
CA SER A 128 7.81 -2.55 10.40
C SER A 128 8.14 -1.51 9.32
N MET A 129 7.67 -0.27 9.48
CA MET A 129 7.89 0.82 8.55
C MET A 129 9.38 1.10 8.34
N MET A 130 9.82 1.09 7.10
CA MET A 130 11.17 1.46 6.72
C MET A 130 11.20 2.10 5.32
N THR A 131 12.31 2.76 4.96
CA THR A 131 12.47 3.28 3.60
C THR A 131 12.64 2.13 2.60
N LEU A 132 12.24 2.35 1.34
CA LEU A 132 12.51 1.37 0.28
C LEU A 132 14.01 1.08 0.14
N SER A 133 14.87 2.08 0.28
CA SER A 133 16.33 1.91 0.22
C SER A 133 16.84 0.93 1.29
N ASP A 134 16.37 1.08 2.53
CA ASP A 134 16.78 0.20 3.63
C ASP A 134 16.18 -1.19 3.49
N TYR A 135 14.93 -1.29 3.01
CA TYR A 135 14.30 -2.58 2.73
C TYR A 135 15.11 -3.37 1.69
N LEU A 136 15.55 -2.73 0.61
CA LEU A 136 16.30 -3.41 -0.45
C LEU A 136 17.68 -3.90 0.02
N LYS A 137 18.28 -3.23 1.01
CA LYS A 137 19.57 -3.62 1.62
C LYS A 137 19.41 -4.77 2.60
N HIS A 138 18.38 -4.73 3.45
CA HIS A 138 18.28 -5.61 4.61
C HIS A 138 17.23 -6.71 4.46
N LYS A 139 16.18 -6.48 3.66
CA LYS A 139 15.04 -7.38 3.40
C LYS A 139 14.56 -8.12 4.67
N PRO A 140 14.16 -7.39 5.72
CA PRO A 140 13.82 -8.01 7.02
C PRO A 140 12.55 -8.86 7.00
N PHE A 141 11.76 -8.81 5.93
CA PHE A 141 10.57 -9.62 5.69
C PHE A 141 10.38 -9.91 4.20
N ASN A 142 9.68 -11.01 3.90
CA ASN A 142 9.57 -11.57 2.55
C ASN A 142 8.50 -10.91 1.69
N LYS A 143 7.41 -10.43 2.32
CA LYS A 143 6.27 -9.84 1.61
C LYS A 143 6.18 -8.34 1.90
N PRO A 144 6.73 -7.49 1.03
CA PRO A 144 6.66 -6.05 1.22
C PRO A 144 5.34 -5.46 0.75
N GLU A 145 4.80 -4.54 1.54
CA GLU A 145 3.70 -3.66 1.18
C GLU A 145 4.26 -2.24 1.01
N LEU A 146 4.24 -1.70 -0.21
CA LEU A 146 4.83 -0.40 -0.49
C LEU A 146 3.79 0.70 -0.52
N TYR A 147 4.14 1.85 0.06
CA TYR A 147 3.39 3.08 -0.02
C TYR A 147 4.24 4.22 -0.55
N ILE A 148 3.68 4.95 -1.51
CA ILE A 148 4.22 6.19 -2.04
C ILE A 148 3.39 7.33 -1.45
N PHE A 149 4.05 8.25 -0.76
CA PHE A 149 3.42 9.39 -0.08
C PHE A 149 3.54 10.70 -0.85
N GLU A 150 3.90 10.62 -2.13
CA GLU A 150 3.93 11.77 -3.04
C GLU A 150 3.60 11.38 -4.47
N GLN A 151 3.31 12.38 -5.29
CA GLN A 151 2.95 12.17 -6.68
C GLN A 151 4.15 11.63 -7.48
N VAL A 152 3.91 10.58 -8.26
CA VAL A 152 4.87 10.17 -9.31
C VAL A 152 4.68 11.12 -10.50
N PRO A 153 5.72 11.87 -10.92
CA PRO A 153 5.62 12.77 -12.05
C PRO A 153 5.26 12.02 -13.34
N ALA A 154 4.31 12.55 -14.11
CA ALA A 154 3.86 11.98 -15.39
C ALA A 154 5.02 11.59 -16.32
N LYS A 155 6.04 12.45 -16.43
CA LYS A 155 7.24 12.24 -17.25
C LYS A 155 8.09 11.00 -16.91
N LEU A 156 7.85 10.38 -15.76
CA LEU A 156 8.57 9.19 -15.30
C LEU A 156 7.76 7.89 -15.49
N ILE A 157 6.52 8.00 -15.96
CA ILE A 157 5.58 6.88 -16.03
C ILE A 157 5.54 6.34 -17.45
N ASP A 158 5.84 5.05 -17.58
CA ASP A 158 5.54 4.26 -18.76
C ASP A 158 4.23 3.50 -18.53
N TYR A 159 3.36 3.44 -19.53
CA TYR A 159 2.21 2.53 -19.57
C TYR A 159 2.57 1.30 -20.39
N ILE A 160 2.41 0.12 -19.81
CA ILE A 160 2.76 -1.16 -20.42
C ILE A 160 1.49 -1.98 -20.64
N GLU A 161 1.19 -2.27 -21.90
CA GLU A 161 0.10 -3.15 -22.37
C GLU A 161 0.51 -4.62 -22.41
#